data_AF-A0AAE5S2L5-F1
#
_entry.id   AF-A0AAE5S2L5-F1
#
_cell.length_a   1.000
_cell.length_b   1.000
_cell.length_c   1.000
_cell.angle_alpha   90.00
_cell.angle_beta   90.00
_cell.angle_gamma   90.00
#
_symmetry.space_group_name_H-M   'P 1'
#
loop_
_entity.id
_entity.type
_entity.pdbx_description
1 polymer ?
#
loop_
_entity_poly.entity_id
_entity_poly.type
_entity_poly.pdbx_seq_one_letter_code
_entity_poly.pdbx_strand_id
1 'polypeptide(L)' 'MKLRPQFETPEADPVDHVLAWHDGNEREAIKTLLDDIQHLRGQLAMATLAMGKGYTRGWVPSEERDAV' A
#
# COMPACT_ATOMS: atom_id res chain seq x y z
N MET A 1 -1.08 -18.23 -11.34
CA MET A 1 -0.46 -18.03 -10.02
C MET A 1 -1.05 -16.76 -9.42
N LYS A 2 -1.94 -16.88 -8.41
CA LYS A 2 -2.54 -15.70 -7.76
C LYS A 2 -1.66 -15.32 -6.57
N LEU A 3 -0.77 -14.34 -6.75
CA LEU A 3 -0.34 -13.51 -5.62
C LEU A 3 -1.41 -12.43 -5.47
N ARG A 4 -2.52 -12.77 -4.83
CA ARG A 4 -3.28 -11.73 -4.13
C ARG A 4 -2.58 -11.63 -2.77
N PRO A 5 -1.98 -10.48 -2.40
CA PRO A 5 -1.60 -10.28 -1.02
C PRO A 5 -2.88 -10.46 -0.20
N GLN A 6 -2.92 -11.56 0.53
CA GLN A 6 -3.98 -11.81 1.49
C GLN A 6 -3.58 -10.96 2.67
N PHE A 7 -4.07 -9.71 2.71
CA PHE A 7 -4.00 -8.93 3.92
C PHE A 7 -4.83 -9.71 4.93
N GLU A 8 -4.16 -10.46 5.81
CA GLU A 8 -4.81 -11.04 6.97
C GLU A 8 -5.44 -9.86 7.71
N THR A 9 -6.77 -9.82 7.75
CA THR A 9 -7.47 -8.91 8.65
C THR A 9 -7.02 -9.31 10.04
N PRO A 10 -6.28 -8.45 10.77
CA PRO A 10 -5.88 -8.77 12.12
C PRO A 10 -7.16 -9.05 12.92
N GLU A 11 -7.11 -10.01 13.84
CA GLU A 11 -8.22 -10.31 14.75
C GLU A 11 -8.54 -9.10 15.66
N ALA A 12 -7.54 -8.22 15.84
CA ALA A 12 -7.64 -6.91 16.48
C ALA A 12 -7.87 -5.78 15.46
N ASP A 13 -8.39 -4.65 15.92
CA ASP A 13 -8.53 -3.46 15.09
C ASP A 13 -7.18 -3.06 14.46
N PRO A 14 -7.10 -2.81 13.14
CA PRO A 14 -5.85 -2.47 12.47
C PRO A 14 -5.14 -1.23 13.06
N VAL A 15 -5.90 -0.26 13.57
CA VAL A 15 -5.33 0.92 14.23
C VAL A 15 -4.70 0.51 15.56
N ASP A 16 -5.40 -0.27 16.38
CA ASP A 16 -4.89 -0.77 17.65
C ASP A 16 -3.61 -1.61 17.44
N HIS A 17 -3.58 -2.42 16.38
CA HIS A 17 -2.40 -3.21 16.03
C HIS A 17 -1.20 -2.33 15.68
N VAL A 18 -1.39 -1.31 14.83
CA VAL A 18 -0.32 -0.38 14.46
C VAL A 18 0.13 0.43 15.67
N LEU A 19 -0.78 0.89 16.51
CA LEU A 19 -0.43 1.62 17.74
C LEU A 19 0.37 0.73 18.70
N ALA A 20 -0.03 -0.54 18.87
CA ALA A 20 0.71 -1.49 19.72
C ALA A 20 2.13 -1.75 19.19
N TRP A 21 2.32 -1.80 17.87
CA TRP A 21 3.65 -1.95 17.27
C TRP A 21 4.59 -0.79 17.58
N HIS A 22 4.05 0.40 17.82
CA HIS A 22 4.79 1.61 18.18
C HIS A 22 4.72 1.95 19.68
N ASP A 23 4.47 0.98 20.56
CA ASP A 23 4.37 1.17 22.02
C ASP A 23 3.34 2.25 22.43
N GLY A 24 2.26 2.39 21.65
CA GLY A 24 1.25 3.44 21.83
C GLY A 24 1.68 4.83 21.36
N ASN A 25 2.85 4.97 20.73
CA ASN A 25 3.31 6.24 20.18
C ASN A 25 2.65 6.52 18.82
N GLU A 26 1.49 7.17 18.87
CA GLU A 26 0.70 7.56 17.71
C GLU A 26 1.50 8.37 16.67
N ARG A 27 2.44 9.21 17.12
CA ARG A 27 3.22 10.07 16.22
C ARG A 27 4.20 9.25 15.39
N GLU A 28 4.91 8.32 16.01
CA GLU A 28 5.84 7.43 15.30
C GLU A 28 5.07 6.48 14.38
N ALA A 29 3.91 5.96 14.83
CA ALA A 29 3.02 5.16 13.99
C ALA A 29 2.58 5.89 12.71
N ILE A 30 2.07 7.12 12.86
CA ILE A 30 1.65 7.94 11.72
C ILE A 30 2.84 8.22 10.80
N LYS A 31 4.02 8.52 11.35
CA LYS A 31 5.22 8.78 10.56
C LYS A 31 5.63 7.56 9.72
N THR A 32 5.66 6.36 10.33
CA THR A 32 5.94 5.11 9.62
C THR A 32 4.93 4.85 8.51
N LEU A 33 3.62 5.03 8.77
CA LEU A 33 2.60 4.87 7.73
C LEU A 33 2.78 5.86 6.57
N LEU A 34 3.16 7.11 6.86
CA LEU A 34 3.44 8.10 5.81
C LEU A 34 4.67 7.72 4.97
N ASP A 35 5.71 7.19 5.60
CA ASP A 35 6.91 6.71 4.90
C ASP A 35 6.59 5.47 4.04
N ASP A 36 5.78 4.55 4.55
CA ASP A 36 5.32 3.37 3.80
C ASP A 36 4.47 3.77 2.59
N ILE A 37 3.55 4.73 2.74
CA ILE A 37 2.74 5.26 1.63
C ILE A 37 3.64 5.85 0.54
N GLN A 38 4.63 6.66 0.92
CA GLN A 38 5.58 7.24 -0.04
C GLN A 38 6.38 6.15 -0.76
N HIS A 39 6.85 5.14 -0.03
CA HIS A 39 7.58 4.01 -0.61
C HIS A 39 6.71 3.23 -1.61
N LEU A 40 5.48 2.89 -1.24
CA LEU A 40 4.55 2.12 -2.07
C LEU A 40 4.14 2.89 -3.33
N ARG A 41 3.92 4.21 -3.24
CA ARG A 41 3.69 5.06 -4.42
C ARG A 41 4.89 5.07 -5.36
N GLY A 42 6.11 5.14 -4.80
CA GLY A 42 7.34 5.02 -5.58
C GLY A 42 7.42 3.68 -6.32
N GLN A 43 7.16 2.56 -5.64
CA GLN A 43 7.11 1.25 -6.29
C GLN A 43 6.04 1.17 -7.37
N LEU A 44 4.85 1.73 -7.13
CA LEU A 44 3.75 1.74 -8.09
C LEU A 44 4.11 2.53 -9.36
N ALA A 45 4.73 3.70 -9.20
CA ALA A 45 5.21 4.52 -10.32
C ALA A 45 6.26 3.76 -11.14
N MET A 46 7.23 3.12 -10.47
CA MET A 46 8.26 2.33 -11.15
C MET A 46 7.67 1.13 -11.89
N ALA A 47 6.75 0.39 -11.26
CA ALA A 47 6.05 -0.72 -11.90
C ALA A 47 5.25 -0.24 -13.12
N THR A 48 4.54 0.87 -12.99
CA THR A 48 3.76 1.49 -14.07
C THR A 48 4.63 1.85 -15.27
N LEU A 49 5.81 2.42 -15.04
CA LEU A 49 6.77 2.76 -16.10
C LEU A 49 7.38 1.51 -16.76
N ALA A 50 7.65 0.46 -15.97
CA ALA A 50 8.20 -0.80 -16.48
C ALA A 50 7.17 -1.63 -17.26
N MET A 51 5.89 -1.49 -16.93
CA MET A 51 4.79 -2.19 -17.60
C MET A 51 4.53 -1.57 -18.98
N GLY A 52 4.96 -2.24 -20.05
CA GLY A 52 4.64 -1.82 -21.42
C GLY A 52 3.12 -1.85 -21.70
N LYS A 53 2.64 -0.93 -22.54
CA LYS A 53 1.21 -0.72 -22.87
C LYS A 53 0.44 -1.98 -23.30
N GLY A 54 1.14 -2.96 -23.87
CA GLY A 54 0.57 -4.24 -24.31
C GLY A 54 0.32 -5.25 -23.19
N TYR A 55 1.08 -5.20 -22.09
CA TYR A 55 1.01 -6.19 -21.01
C TYR A 55 -0.31 -6.08 -20.20
N THR A 56 -0.82 -4.86 -20.05
CA THR A 56 -2.07 -4.56 -19.33
C THR A 56 -3.26 -4.28 -20.23
N ARG A 57 -3.11 -4.44 -21.56
CA ARG A 57 -4.12 -4.02 -22.55
C ARG A 57 -4.56 -2.55 -22.37
N GLY A 58 -3.60 -1.69 -22.03
CA GLY A 58 -3.83 -0.25 -21.87
C GLY A 58 -4.37 0.18 -20.50
N TRP A 59 -4.66 -0.74 -19.57
CA TRP A 59 -4.96 -0.37 -18.18
C TRP A 59 -3.70 0.10 -17.45
N VAL A 60 -3.83 1.13 -16.61
CA VAL A 60 -2.72 1.73 -15.86
C VAL A 60 -3.18 1.92 -14.41
N PRO A 61 -2.37 1.56 -13.40
CA PRO A 61 -2.70 1.82 -12.00
C PRO A 61 -2.85 3.31 -11.73
N SER A 62 -3.82 3.68 -10.89
CA SER A 62 -3.99 5.05 -10.40
C SER A 62 -3.67 5.12 -8.90
N GLU A 63 -3.16 6.27 -8.46
CA GLU A 63 -2.98 6.56 -7.04
C GLU A 63 -4.30 6.93 -6.35
N GLU A 64 -5.31 7.31 -7.12
CA GLU A 64 -6.64 7.64 -6.60
C GLU A 64 -7.39 6.39 -6.17
N ARG A 65 -7.94 6.43 -4.95
CA ARG A 65 -8.67 5.31 -4.34
C ARG A 65 -9.90 4.88 -5.15
N ASP A 66 -10.53 5.82 -5.85
CA ASP A 66 -11.80 5.63 -6.56
C ASP A 66 -11.64 5.70 -8.09
N ALA A 67 -10.41 5.60 -8.60
CA ALA A 67 -10.18 5.57 -10.04
C ALA A 67 -10.71 4.27 -10.67
N VAL A 68 -11.40 4.42 -11.81
CA VAL A 68 -12.09 3.36 -12.57
C VAL A 68 -11.19 2.77 -13.66
#